data_AF-A0A4Y2CRA8-F1
#
_entry.id   AF-A0A4Y2CRA8-F1
#
_cell.length_a   1.000
_cell.length_b   1.000
_cell.length_c   1.000
_cell.angle_alpha   90.00
_cell.angle_beta   90.00
_cell.angle_gamma   90.00
#
_symmetry.space_group_name_H-M   'P 1'
#
loop_
_entity.id
_entity.type
_entity.pdbx_description
1 polymer ?
#
loop_
_entity_poly.entity_id
_entity_poly.type
_entity_poly.pdbx_seq_one_letter_code
_entity_poly.pdbx_strand_id
1 'polypeptide(L)'
;LSNELLTLVVLILRVYTASWFRIEVHHSIKDGARHLWHFITSTRYLPKKYCDIIEPVISRKAYLAAPENMLSAMITNKRCHIRSLAARRIIKAREMGPDENFVGRFVIPALELRTT
;
A
#
# COMPACT_ATOMS: atom_id res chain seq x y z
N LEU A 1 15.13 -14.20 27.19
CA LEU A 1 14.08 -13.81 26.22
C LEU A 1 14.50 -14.40 24.87
N SER A 2 13.69 -15.24 24.21
CA SER A 2 14.08 -15.82 22.91
C SER A 2 14.25 -14.72 21.86
N ASN A 3 15.24 -14.83 20.97
CA ASN A 3 15.53 -13.86 19.90
C ASN A 3 14.31 -13.59 18.99
N GLU A 4 13.45 -14.60 18.82
CA GLU A 4 12.20 -14.50 18.07
C GLU A 4 11.20 -13.54 18.73
N LEU A 5 11.08 -13.60 20.07
CA LEU A 5 10.16 -12.77 20.84
C LEU A 5 10.61 -11.30 20.82
N LEU A 6 11.93 -11.07 20.90
CA LEU A 6 12.52 -9.74 20.75
C LEU A 6 12.23 -9.16 19.34
N THR A 7 12.35 -9.98 18.30
CA THR A 7 12.05 -9.58 16.92
C THR A 7 10.59 -9.17 16.76
N LEU A 8 9.66 -9.92 17.37
CA LEU A 8 8.24 -9.59 17.36
C LEU A 8 7.94 -8.27 18.09
N VAL A 9 8.54 -8.05 19.26
CA VAL A 9 8.37 -6.79 20.00
C VAL A 9 8.91 -5.60 19.20
N VAL A 10 10.09 -5.75 18.58
CA VAL A 10 10.66 -4.72 17.71
C VAL A 10 9.78 -4.45 16.50
N LEU A 11 9.18 -5.48 15.90
CA LEU A 11 8.23 -5.34 14.80
C LEU A 11 7.01 -4.53 15.21
N ILE A 12 6.39 -4.87 16.35
CA ILE A 12 5.21 -4.17 16.85
C ILE A 12 5.55 -2.69 17.08
N LEU A 13 6.63 -2.40 17.80
CA LEU A 13 7.00 -1.03 18.13
C LEU A 13 7.41 -0.20 16.90
N ARG A 14 8.23 -0.76 16.00
CA ARG A 14 8.76 -0.01 14.85
C ARG A 14 7.78 0.09 13.69
N VAL A 15 7.05 -0.97 13.40
CA VAL A 15 6.19 -1.05 12.22
C VAL A 15 4.75 -0.78 12.60
N TYR A 16 4.20 -1.55 13.55
CA TYR A 16 2.78 -1.49 13.85
C TYR A 16 2.40 -0.19 14.55
N THR A 17 3.06 0.15 15.67
CA THR A 17 2.78 1.37 16.43
C THR A 17 2.98 2.63 15.58
N ALA A 18 4.10 2.74 14.86
CA ALA A 18 4.37 3.87 13.98
C ALA A 18 3.36 3.99 12.82
N SER A 19 2.94 2.86 12.23
CA SER A 19 1.93 2.86 11.17
C SER A 19 0.53 3.18 11.70
N TRP A 20 0.18 2.66 12.88
CA TRP A 20 -1.07 2.95 13.58
C TRP A 20 -1.23 4.46 13.82
N PHE A 21 -0.21 5.09 14.41
CA PHE A 21 -0.21 6.54 14.63
C PHE A 21 -0.38 7.33 13.31
N ARG A 22 0.28 6.89 12.23
CA ARG A 22 0.11 7.51 10.91
C ARG A 22 -1.31 7.38 10.36
N ILE A 23 -1.97 6.24 10.58
CA ILE A 23 -3.34 6.02 10.14
C ILE A 23 -4.30 6.91 10.92
N GLU A 24 -4.15 7.02 12.24
CA GLU A 24 -4.97 7.90 13.07
C GLU A 24 -4.88 9.37 12.62
N VAL A 25 -3.65 9.86 12.39
CA VAL A 25 -3.42 11.24 11.96
C VAL A 25 -3.91 11.48 10.51
N HIS A 26 -3.87 10.46 9.66
CA HIS A 26 -4.24 10.55 8.25
C HIS A 26 -5.26 9.47 7.86
N HIS A 27 -6.43 9.46 8.51
CA HIS A 27 -7.45 8.42 8.32
C HIS A 27 -8.22 8.52 7.00
N SER A 28 -7.91 9.52 6.16
CA SER A 28 -8.58 9.70 4.88
C SER A 28 -8.21 8.60 3.89
N ILE A 29 -9.18 8.13 3.11
CA ILE A 29 -8.98 7.08 2.09
C ILE A 29 -7.88 7.44 1.07
N LYS A 30 -7.69 8.73 0.79
CA LYS A 30 -6.61 9.24 -0.09
C LYS A 30 -5.21 8.92 0.42
N ASP A 31 -5.05 8.61 1.70
CA ASP A 31 -3.78 8.25 2.32
C ASP A 31 -3.62 6.72 2.44
N GLY A 32 -4.66 5.93 2.11
CA GLY A 32 -4.65 4.47 2.20
C GLY A 32 -3.49 3.81 1.45
N ALA A 33 -3.26 4.21 0.19
CA ALA A 33 -2.13 3.70 -0.60
C ALA A 33 -0.77 4.10 0.01
N ARG A 34 -0.68 5.25 0.69
CA ARG A 34 0.54 5.72 1.37
C ARG A 34 0.81 4.91 2.64
N HIS A 35 -0.25 4.55 3.38
CA HIS A 35 -0.16 3.69 4.56
C HIS A 35 0.31 2.29 4.18
N LEU A 36 -0.25 1.72 3.11
CA LEU A 36 0.18 0.43 2.60
C LEU A 36 1.65 0.46 2.17
N TRP A 37 2.05 1.48 1.40
CA TRP A 37 3.46 1.65 1.01
C TRP A 37 4.39 1.78 2.21
N HIS A 38 4.01 2.58 3.22
CA HIS A 38 4.79 2.71 4.45
C HIS A 38 4.97 1.36 5.12
N PHE A 39 3.89 0.60 5.32
CA PHE A 39 3.95 -0.71 5.96
C PHE A 39 4.88 -1.67 5.20
N ILE A 40 4.76 -1.71 3.87
CA ILE A 40 5.65 -2.48 2.99
C ILE A 40 7.11 -2.09 3.17
N THR A 41 7.41 -0.80 3.13
CA THR A 41 8.79 -0.33 3.28
C THR A 41 9.34 -0.59 4.67
N SER A 42 8.50 -0.47 5.70
CA SER A 42 8.87 -0.66 7.09
C SER A 42 9.15 -2.13 7.42
N THR A 43 8.62 -3.11 6.67
CA THR A 43 8.91 -4.53 6.93
C THR A 43 10.15 -5.05 6.20
N ARG A 44 10.75 -4.26 5.29
CA ARG A 44 11.90 -4.70 4.47
C ARG A 44 13.19 -4.98 5.25
N TYR A 45 13.32 -4.50 6.48
CA TYR A 45 14.51 -4.78 7.29
C TYR A 45 14.51 -6.21 7.87
N LEU A 46 13.38 -6.91 7.82
CA LEU A 46 13.24 -8.24 8.40
C LEU A 46 13.90 -9.30 7.51
N PRO A 47 14.45 -10.37 8.10
CA PRO A 47 14.84 -11.56 7.36
C PRO A 47 13.70 -12.13 6.52
N LYS A 48 14.04 -12.67 5.34
CA LYS A 48 13.09 -13.20 4.36
C LYS A 48 12.05 -14.17 4.95
N LYS A 49 12.48 -15.07 5.85
CA LYS A 49 11.63 -15.96 6.67
C LYS A 49 10.38 -15.26 7.22
N TYR A 50 10.53 -14.04 7.74
CA TYR A 50 9.42 -13.29 8.34
C TYR A 50 8.64 -12.49 7.30
N CYS A 51 9.32 -11.97 6.26
CA CYS A 51 8.66 -11.33 5.13
C CYS A 51 7.67 -12.27 4.46
N ASP A 52 8.06 -13.53 4.22
CA ASP A 52 7.21 -14.56 3.61
C ASP A 52 5.92 -14.82 4.42
N ILE A 53 5.97 -14.62 5.75
CA ILE A 53 4.79 -14.74 6.64
C ILE A 53 3.94 -13.47 6.60
N ILE A 54 4.55 -12.29 6.54
CA ILE A 54 3.89 -10.99 6.63
C ILE A 54 3.27 -10.58 5.29
N GLU A 55 3.90 -10.90 4.17
CA GLU A 55 3.45 -10.60 2.81
C GLU A 55 1.99 -10.99 2.54
N PRO A 56 1.52 -12.21 2.82
CA PRO A 56 0.11 -12.56 2.65
C PRO A 56 -0.82 -11.79 3.59
N VAL A 57 -0.33 -11.32 4.75
CA VAL A 57 -1.12 -10.46 5.66
C VAL A 57 -1.29 -9.06 5.05
N ILE A 58 -0.22 -8.50 4.47
CA ILE A 58 -0.23 -7.19 3.78
C ILE A 58 -1.08 -7.26 2.52
N SER A 59 -0.90 -8.32 1.72
CA SER A 59 -1.59 -8.52 0.44
C SER A 59 -3.11 -8.59 0.62
N ARG A 60 -3.61 -9.18 1.72
CA ARG A 60 -5.04 -9.12 2.07
C ARG A 60 -5.56 -7.69 2.31
N LYS A 61 -4.69 -6.74 2.67
CA LYS A 61 -5.02 -5.31 2.83
C LYS A 61 -4.73 -4.50 1.56
N ALA A 62 -4.36 -5.15 0.46
CA ALA A 62 -4.06 -4.49 -0.81
C ALA A 62 -5.26 -3.80 -1.47
N TYR A 63 -6.48 -3.93 -0.94
CA TYR A 63 -7.62 -3.09 -1.35
C TYR A 63 -7.32 -1.59 -1.23
N LEU A 64 -6.43 -1.20 -0.30
CA LEU A 64 -5.92 0.17 -0.19
C LEU A 64 -5.08 0.61 -1.41
N ALA A 65 -4.58 -0.35 -2.19
CA ALA A 65 -3.91 -0.15 -3.47
C ALA A 65 -4.81 -0.49 -4.68
N ALA A 66 -6.13 -0.53 -4.50
CA ALA A 66 -7.04 -0.53 -5.64
C ALA A 66 -6.72 0.67 -6.56
N PRO A 67 -6.86 0.52 -7.90
CA PRO A 67 -6.52 1.58 -8.85
C PRO A 67 -7.19 2.93 -8.52
N GLU A 68 -8.43 2.90 -8.04
CA GLU A 68 -9.20 4.07 -7.61
C GLU A 68 -8.55 4.79 -6.41
N ASN A 69 -8.16 4.03 -5.38
CA ASN A 69 -7.50 4.56 -4.19
C ASN A 69 -6.10 5.09 -4.51
N MET A 70 -5.36 4.43 -5.41
CA MET A 70 -4.08 4.93 -5.90
C MET A 70 -4.23 6.25 -6.66
N LEU A 71 -5.21 6.37 -7.56
CA LEU A 71 -5.48 7.60 -8.29
C LEU A 71 -5.90 8.74 -7.34
N SER A 72 -6.72 8.44 -6.34
CA SER A 72 -7.11 9.39 -5.28
C SER A 72 -5.89 9.91 -4.49
N ALA A 73 -4.96 9.00 -4.13
CA ALA A 73 -3.71 9.36 -3.47
C ALA A 73 -2.77 10.21 -4.33
N MET A 74 -2.79 9.99 -5.66
CA MET A 74 -2.00 10.75 -6.63
C MET A 74 -2.56 12.15 -6.89
N ILE A 75 -3.89 12.33 -6.96
CA ILE A 75 -4.52 13.66 -7.14
C ILE A 75 -4.23 14.57 -5.94
N THR A 76 -4.19 14.00 -4.74
CA THR A 76 -3.93 14.73 -3.48
C THR A 76 -2.46 14.82 -3.14
N ASN A 77 -1.56 14.47 -4.07
CA ASN A 77 -0.13 14.53 -3.86
C ASN A 77 0.37 15.98 -3.85
N LYS A 78 1.33 16.31 -2.99
CA LYS A 78 1.96 17.64 -2.94
C LYS A 78 2.73 17.97 -4.23
N ARG A 79 3.27 16.95 -4.92
CA ARG A 79 4.08 17.12 -6.13
C ARG A 79 3.18 17.33 -7.36
N CYS A 80 3.35 18.46 -8.05
CA CYS A 80 2.53 18.82 -9.22
C CYS A 80 2.57 17.76 -10.33
N HIS A 81 3.74 17.22 -10.67
CA HIS A 81 3.88 16.24 -11.75
C HIS A 81 3.11 14.93 -11.46
N ILE A 82 2.99 14.53 -10.19
CA ILE A 82 2.20 13.35 -9.80
C ILE A 82 0.71 13.62 -9.97
N ARG A 83 0.24 14.81 -9.60
CA ARG A 83 -1.16 15.23 -9.81
C ARG A 83 -1.50 15.29 -11.30
N SER A 84 -0.63 15.88 -12.13
CA SER A 84 -0.81 15.94 -13.58
C SER A 84 -0.79 14.56 -14.23
N LEU A 85 0.00 13.61 -13.70
CA LEU A 85 -0.03 12.22 -14.13
C LEU A 85 -1.36 11.54 -13.76
N ALA A 86 -1.89 11.79 -12.56
CA ALA A 86 -3.18 11.26 -12.12
C ALA A 86 -4.32 11.74 -13.03
N ALA A 87 -4.37 13.05 -13.31
CA ALA A 87 -5.38 13.64 -14.19
C ALA A 87 -5.34 13.01 -15.59
N ARG A 88 -4.15 12.84 -16.17
CA ARG A 88 -3.98 12.15 -17.46
C ARG A 88 -4.47 10.71 -17.44
N ARG A 89 -4.17 9.96 -16.37
CA ARG A 89 -4.65 8.57 -16.21
C ARG A 89 -6.17 8.50 -16.11
N ILE A 90 -6.80 9.45 -15.42
CA ILE A 90 -8.27 9.52 -15.28
C ILE A 90 -8.93 9.86 -16.63
N ILE A 91 -8.40 10.85 -17.35
CA ILE A 91 -8.89 11.22 -18.69
C ILE A 91 -8.81 10.01 -19.62
N LYS A 92 -7.64 9.36 -19.69
CA LYS A 92 -7.43 8.17 -20.51
C LYS A 92 -8.36 7.02 -20.12
N ALA A 93 -8.58 6.79 -18.82
CA ALA A 93 -9.49 5.75 -18.35
C ALA A 93 -10.95 6.03 -18.75
N ARG A 94 -11.38 7.30 -18.75
CA ARG A 94 -12.71 7.70 -19.20
C ARG A 94 -12.90 7.56 -20.72
N GLU A 95 -11.85 7.83 -21.49
CA GLU A 95 -11.85 7.67 -22.95
C GLU A 95 -12.00 6.22 -23.40
N MET A 96 -11.54 5.25 -22.60
CA MET A 96 -11.60 3.83 -22.95
C MET A 96 -13.01 3.21 -22.88
N GLY A 97 -14.01 3.92 -22.34
CA GLY A 97 -15.40 3.45 -22.27
C GLY A 97 -15.62 2.24 -21.34
N PRO A 98 -16.87 1.91 -20.96
CA PRO A 98 -17.18 0.73 -20.18
C PRO A 98 -17.25 -0.47 -21.12
N ASP A 99 -16.10 -1.04 -21.49
CA ASP A 99 -16.11 -2.42 -21.97
C ASP A 99 -16.55 -3.30 -20.79
N GLU A 100 -17.50 -4.22 -20.98
CA GLU A 100 -18.00 -5.12 -19.91
C GLU A 100 -16.87 -5.93 -19.23
N ASN A 101 -15.70 -6.04 -19.87
CA ASN A 101 -14.49 -6.67 -19.34
C ASN A 101 -13.62 -5.75 -18.45
N PHE A 102 -13.90 -4.45 -18.38
CA PHE A 102 -13.10 -3.44 -17.67
C PHE A 102 -13.69 -2.94 -16.35
N VAL A 103 -14.89 -3.40 -15.96
CA VAL A 103 -15.37 -3.26 -14.57
C VAL A 103 -14.50 -4.17 -13.70
N GLY A 104 -13.33 -3.62 -13.36
CA GLY A 104 -12.17 -4.32 -12.86
C GLY A 104 -12.47 -5.10 -11.59
N ARG A 105 -12.68 -6.40 -11.74
CA ARG A 105 -12.65 -7.34 -10.63
C ARG A 105 -11.33 -7.10 -9.90
N PHE A 106 -11.39 -6.58 -8.68
CA PHE A 106 -10.19 -6.37 -7.87
C PHE A 106 -9.56 -7.75 -7.61
N VAL A 107 -8.48 -8.04 -8.31
CA VAL A 107 -7.62 -9.19 -8.03
C VAL A 107 -6.61 -8.73 -7.01
N ILE A 108 -6.50 -9.46 -5.90
CA ILE A 108 -5.48 -9.19 -4.90
C ILE A 108 -4.11 -9.27 -5.60
N PRO A 109 -3.35 -8.17 -5.67
CA PRO A 109 -2.05 -8.22 -6.32
C PRO A 109 -1.10 -9.09 -5.49
N ALA A 110 -0.41 -10.01 -6.18
CA ALA A 110 0.76 -10.67 -5.64
C ALA A 110 1.81 -9.57 -5.38
N LEU A 111 2.06 -9.29 -4.11
CA LEU A 111 2.95 -8.22 -3.73
C LEU A 111 4.37 -8.78 -3.69
N GLU A 112 5.09 -8.73 -4.81
CA GLU A 112 6.50 -9.13 -4.83
C GLU A 112 7.35 -8.09 -4.11
N LEU A 113 7.58 -8.29 -2.80
CA LEU A 113 8.56 -7.52 -2.04
C LEU A 113 9.98 -8.01 -2.38
N ARG A 114 10.40 -7.87 -3.64
CA ARG A 114 11.75 -8.27 -4.05
C ARG A 114 12.78 -7.52 -3.20
N THR A 115 13.58 -8.30 -2.47
CA THR A 115 14.84 -7.87 -1.87
C THR A 115 15.82 -7.54 -3.00
N THR A 116 16.22 -6.27 -3.11
CA THR A 116 17.44 -5.89 -3.85
C THR A 116 18.64 -6.54 -3.20
#